data_AF-A0A7R8P2U4-F1
#
_entry.id   AF-A0A7R8P2U4-F1
#
_cell.length_a   1.000
_cell.length_b   1.000
_cell.length_c   1.000
_cell.angle_alpha   90.00
_cell.angle_beta   90.00
_cell.angle_gamma   90.00
#
_symmetry.space_group_name_H-M   'P 1'
#
loop_
_entity.id
_entity.type
_entity.pdbx_description
1 polymer ?
#
loop_
_entity_poly.entity_id
_entity_poly.type
_entity_poly.pdbx_seq_one_letter_code
_entity_poly.pdbx_strand_id
1 'polypeptide(L)' 'MTDRAAAEPEDDFPHGAGNPARGALRHAGYTRLAQLTDVTAAEVLALHGVGPKAIRVLREALAAEGLSFAGE' A
#
# COMPACT_ATOMS: atom_id res chain seq x y z
N MET A 1 6.03 4.08 33.48
CA MET A 1 5.89 5.05 32.38
C MET A 1 7.24 5.17 31.69
N THR A 2 7.48 4.32 30.69
CA THR A 2 8.62 4.42 29.75
C THR A 2 8.05 3.88 28.44
N ASP A 3 7.23 4.67 27.76
CA ASP A 3 7.58 5.59 26.67
C ASP A 3 8.48 4.98 25.59
N ARG A 4 7.93 5.05 24.37
CA ARG A 4 8.54 4.83 23.05
C ARG A 4 8.69 3.41 22.54
N ALA A 5 7.55 2.77 22.26
CA ALA A 5 7.47 2.04 20.99
C ALA A 5 7.55 3.10 19.88
N ALA A 6 8.77 3.41 19.43
CA ALA A 6 8.95 3.98 18.11
C ALA A 6 8.48 2.88 17.15
N ALA A 7 7.18 2.80 16.90
CA ALA A 7 6.66 2.11 15.75
C ALA A 7 7.44 2.72 14.59
N GLU A 8 8.28 1.92 13.96
CA GLU A 8 8.71 2.17 12.60
C GLU A 8 7.46 2.59 11.82
N PRO A 9 7.52 3.45 10.79
CA PRO A 9 6.35 3.69 9.96
C PRO A 9 5.99 2.34 9.31
N GLU A 10 5.20 1.53 10.03
CA GLU A 10 4.65 0.27 9.63
C GLU A 10 3.55 0.67 8.68
N ASP A 11 3.96 0.82 7.43
CA ASP A 11 3.03 1.06 6.34
C ASP A 11 1.94 -0.01 6.41
N ASP A 12 0.68 0.40 6.28
CA ASP A 12 -0.51 -0.46 6.40
C ASP A 12 -0.64 -1.47 5.23
N PHE A 13 0.48 -1.73 4.53
CA PHE A 13 0.49 -2.58 3.35
C PHE A 13 0.70 -4.04 3.73
N PRO A 14 -0.10 -4.95 3.15
CA PRO A 14 0.02 -6.37 3.41
C PRO A 14 1.41 -6.89 3.03
N HIS A 15 1.98 -7.74 3.88
CA HIS A 15 3.28 -8.39 3.63
C HIS A 15 3.32 -9.15 2.28
N GLY A 16 2.16 -9.59 1.78
CA GLY A 16 2.01 -10.26 0.49
C GLY A 16 2.29 -9.38 -0.74
N ALA A 17 2.26 -8.05 -0.60
CA ALA A 17 2.60 -7.12 -1.69
C ALA A 17 4.09 -7.19 -2.07
N GLY A 18 4.93 -7.66 -1.15
CA GLY A 18 6.37 -7.80 -1.33
C GLY A 18 7.16 -6.54 -0.96
N ASN A 19 8.40 -6.75 -0.54
CA ASN A 19 9.30 -5.68 -0.10
C ASN A 19 9.53 -4.54 -1.14
N PRO A 20 9.71 -4.81 -2.45
CA PRO A 20 9.91 -3.74 -3.42
C PRO A 20 8.65 -2.88 -3.64
N ALA A 21 7.46 -3.48 -3.60
CA ALA A 21 6.21 -2.75 -3.77
C ALA A 21 5.95 -1.83 -2.56
N ARG A 22 6.17 -2.33 -1.34
CA ARG A 22 6.06 -1.52 -0.11
C ARG A 22 7.06 -0.36 -0.13
N GLY A 23 8.31 -0.62 -0.54
CA GLY A 23 9.32 0.43 -0.70
C GLY A 23 8.92 1.49 -1.72
N ALA A 24 8.39 1.08 -2.87
CA ALA A 24 7.92 1.98 -3.91
C ALA A 24 6.74 2.85 -3.46
N LEU A 25 5.76 2.25 -2.76
CA LEU A 25 4.62 2.96 -2.17
C LEU A 25 5.07 4.02 -1.16
N ARG A 26 5.97 3.64 -0.24
CA ARG A 26 6.56 4.59 0.72
C ARG A 26 7.31 5.72 0.04
N HIS A 27 8.09 5.39 -0.99
CA HIS A 27 8.84 6.39 -1.75
C HIS A 27 7.91 7.36 -2.48
N ALA A 28 6.75 6.87 -2.93
CA ALA A 28 5.69 7.70 -3.49
C ALA A 28 4.84 8.44 -2.44
N GLY A 29 5.13 8.27 -1.14
CA GLY A 29 4.42 8.95 -0.04
C GLY A 29 3.15 8.23 0.45
N TYR A 30 2.87 7.03 -0.06
CA TYR A 30 1.80 6.18 0.43
C TYR A 30 2.31 5.38 1.62
N THR A 31 1.62 5.51 2.74
CA THR A 31 1.89 4.78 3.99
C THR A 31 0.67 4.02 4.50
N ARG A 32 -0.51 4.27 3.90
CA ARG A 32 -1.79 3.67 4.30
C ARG A 32 -2.57 3.19 3.07
N LEU A 33 -3.35 2.13 3.24
CA LEU A 33 -4.25 1.61 2.21
C LEU A 33 -5.29 2.66 1.78
N ALA A 34 -5.84 3.42 2.72
CA ALA A 34 -6.80 4.49 2.41
C ALA A 34 -6.25 5.54 1.43
N GLN A 35 -4.94 5.80 1.38
CA GLN A 35 -4.39 6.74 0.39
C GLN A 35 -4.42 6.17 -1.04
N LEU A 36 -4.54 4.84 -1.17
CA LEU A 36 -4.68 4.20 -2.47
C LEU A 36 -6.08 4.37 -3.06
N THR A 37 -7.06 4.85 -2.30
CA THR A 37 -8.41 5.12 -2.83
C THR A 37 -8.47 6.38 -3.69
N ASP A 38 -7.47 7.26 -3.57
CA ASP A 38 -7.33 8.47 -4.38
C ASP A 38 -6.55 8.24 -5.69
N VAL A 39 -5.94 7.05 -5.87
CA VAL A 39 -5.16 6.71 -7.06
C VAL A 39 -5.64 5.45 -7.72
N THR A 40 -5.42 5.36 -9.03
CA THR A 40 -5.84 4.18 -9.80
C THR A 40 -4.86 3.03 -9.62
N ALA A 41 -5.33 1.79 -9.78
CA ALA A 41 -4.44 0.62 -9.79
C ALA A 41 -3.34 0.71 -10.86
N ALA A 42 -3.60 1.40 -11.97
CA ALA A 42 -2.64 1.62 -13.04
C ALA A 42 -1.51 2.58 -12.65
N GLU A 43 -1.83 3.66 -11.93
CA GLU A 43 -0.83 4.59 -11.39
C GLU A 43 0.06 3.91 -10.35
N VAL A 44 -0.54 3.08 -9.48
CA VAL A 44 0.22 2.30 -8.50
C VAL A 44 1.10 1.26 -9.19
N LEU A 45 0.63 0.64 -10.28
CA LEU A 45 1.42 -0.29 -11.10
C LEU A 45 2.56 0.39 -11.85
N ALA A 46 2.44 1.69 -12.15
CA ALA A 46 3.50 2.46 -12.79
C ALA A 46 4.68 2.77 -11.85
N LEU A 47 4.51 2.60 -10.53
CA LEU A 47 5.58 2.78 -9.56
C LEU A 47 6.66 1.70 -9.71
N HIS A 48 7.92 2.14 -9.80
CA HIS A 48 9.06 1.24 -9.97
C HIS A 48 9.18 0.27 -8.78
N GLY A 49 8.92 -1.02 -9.01
CA GLY A 49 8.95 -2.07 -7.99
C GLY A 49 7.57 -2.61 -7.58
N VAL A 50 6.48 -1.99 -8.05
CA VAL A 50 5.13 -2.55 -7.91
C VAL A 50 4.82 -3.44 -9.11
N GLY A 51 4.63 -4.73 -8.85
CA GLY A 51 4.22 -5.69 -9.87
C GLY A 51 2.72 -5.97 -9.86
N PRO A 52 2.19 -6.67 -10.89
CA PRO A 52 0.78 -7.07 -10.94
C PRO A 52 0.36 -7.93 -9.73
N LYS A 53 1.30 -8.70 -9.15
CA LYS A 53 1.07 -9.42 -7.88
C LYS A 53 0.78 -8.46 -6.73
N ALA A 54 1.54 -7.37 -6.60
CA ALA A 54 1.32 -6.39 -5.54
C ALA A 54 -0.04 -5.72 -5.68
N ILE A 55 -0.44 -5.34 -6.90
CA ILE A 55 -1.77 -4.79 -7.18
C ILE A 55 -2.89 -5.74 -6.74
N ARG A 56 -2.76 -7.04 -7.04
CA ARG A 56 -3.75 -8.03 -6.58
C ARG A 56 -3.88 -8.06 -5.06
N VAL A 57 -2.75 -8.11 -4.36
CA VAL A 57 -2.75 -8.17 -2.89
C VAL A 57 -3.27 -6.87 -2.27
N LEU A 58 -2.90 -5.71 -2.81
CA LEU A 58 -3.40 -4.39 -2.37
C LEU A 58 -4.91 -4.27 -2.59
N ARG A 59 -5.41 -4.74 -3.73
CA ARG A 59 -6.84 -4.79 -4.02
C ARG A 59 -7.60 -5.68 -3.03
N GLU A 60 -7.07 -6.86 -2.73
CA GLU A 60 -7.67 -7.78 -1.75
C GLU A 60 -7.71 -7.14 -0.36
N ALA A 61 -6.64 -6.44 0.04
CA ALA A 61 -6.58 -5.72 1.31
C ALA A 61 -7.56 -4.54 1.36
N LEU A 62 -7.63 -3.72 0.30
CA LEU A 62 -8.61 -2.64 0.16
C LEU A 62 -10.04 -3.20 0.26
N ALA A 63 -10.34 -4.26 -0.47
CA ALA A 63 -11.66 -4.88 -0.47
C ALA A 63 -12.05 -5.47 0.91
N ALA A 64 -11.07 -5.98 1.67
CA ALA A 64 -11.30 -6.45 3.04
C ALA A 64 -11.74 -5.32 3.99
N GLU A 65 -11.33 -4.08 3.70
CA GLU A 65 -11.75 -2.87 4.41
C GLU A 65 -12.97 -2.16 3.76
N GLY A 66 -13.52 -2.72 2.68
CA GLY A 66 -14.61 -2.09 1.93
C GLY A 66 -14.18 -0.89 1.09
N LEU A 67 -12.88 -0.77 0.79
CA LEU A 67 -12.27 0.25 -0.04
C LEU A 67 -11.94 -0.31 -1.44
N SER A 68 -11.68 0.59 -2.39
CA SER A 68 -11.24 0.26 -3.75
C SER A 68 -10.24 1.31 -4.24
N PHE A 69 -9.45 0.98 -5.27
CA PHE A 69 -8.64 1.99 -5.96
C PHE A 69 -9.56 3.03 -6.63
N ALA A 70 -9.02 4.21 -6.91
CA ALA A 70 -9.77 5.20 -7.67
C ALA A 70 -10.22 4.63 -9.02
N GLY A 71 -11.52 4.74 -9.31
CA GLY A 71 -12.11 4.28 -10.57
C GLY A 71 -12.59 2.83 -10.61
N GLU A 72 -12.63 2.13 -9.47
CA GLU A 72 -13.19 0.78 -9.31
C GLU A 72 -14.37 0.74 -8.34
#